data_AF-A0A0M9UKP8-F1
#
_entry.id   AF-A0A0M9UKP8-F1
#
_cell.length_a   1.000
_cell.length_b   1.000
_cell.length_c   1.000
_cell.angle_alpha   90.00
_cell.angle_beta   90.00
_cell.angle_gamma   90.00
#
_symmetry.space_group_name_H-M   'P 1'
#
loop_
_entity.id
_entity.type
_entity.pdbx_description
1 polymer ?
#
loop_
_entity_poly.entity_id
_entity_poly.type
_entity_poly.pdbx_seq_one_letter_code
_entity_poly.pdbx_strand_id
1 'polypeptide(L)'
;MSTSGLTIVNFLVTHRLAWHEVQVIRTSPDFFLRGATTVQTRDGRSLTALVTTANYAMWRGESFRDHGEDLRSGGRPAHAAIDAHRRYLAGEFGR
;
A
#
# COMPACT_ATOMS: atom_id res chain seq x y z
N MET A 1 3.90 16.20 -3.86
CA MET A 1 2.98 15.07 -3.60
C MET A 1 1.59 15.64 -3.40
N SER A 2 0.60 15.24 -4.20
CA SER A 2 -0.80 15.67 -4.03
C SER A 2 -1.39 14.98 -2.81
N THR A 3 -1.78 15.73 -1.77
CA THR A 3 -2.40 15.20 -0.54
C THR A 3 -3.83 14.66 -0.75
N SER A 4 -4.37 14.77 -1.95
CA SER A 4 -5.77 14.50 -2.29
C SER A 4 -6.19 13.01 -2.30
N GLY A 5 -5.25 12.06 -2.20
CA GLY A 5 -5.59 10.65 -2.25
C GLY A 5 -4.40 9.69 -2.29
N LEU A 6 -4.71 8.43 -2.60
CA LEU A 6 -3.77 7.33 -2.71
C LEU A 6 -3.64 6.89 -4.17
N THR A 7 -2.41 6.66 -4.61
CA THR A 7 -2.13 6.05 -5.92
C THR A 7 -1.60 4.64 -5.70
N ILE A 8 -2.34 3.66 -6.19
CA ILE A 8 -1.95 2.24 -6.17
C ILE A 8 -1.38 1.92 -7.54
N VAL A 9 -0.06 1.76 -7.59
CA VAL A 9 0.63 1.36 -8.81
C VAL A 9 0.66 -0.17 -8.86
N ASN A 10 0.11 -0.75 -9.93
CA ASN A 10 0.28 -2.16 -10.26
C ASN A 10 1.02 -2.29 -11.60
N PHE A 11 1.48 -3.50 -11.92
CA PHE A 11 2.26 -3.79 -13.13
C PHE A 11 1.51 -3.41 -14.42
N LEU A 12 0.19 -3.64 -14.47
CA LEU A 12 -0.62 -3.38 -15.67
C LEU A 12 -1.54 -2.16 -15.55
N VAL A 13 -1.94 -1.79 -14.33
CA VAL A 13 -2.95 -0.76 -14.10
C VAL A 13 -2.53 0.10 -12.92
N THR A 14 -2.73 1.40 -13.01
CA THR A 14 -2.60 2.30 -11.86
C THR A 14 -3.99 2.76 -11.45
N HIS A 15 -4.33 2.55 -10.17
CA HIS A 15 -5.58 3.03 -9.60
C HIS A 15 -5.32 4.28 -8.77
N ARG A 16 -6.13 5.31 -8.97
CA ARG A 16 -6.14 6.49 -8.12
C ARG A 16 -7.42 6.45 -7.30
N LEU A 17 -7.27 6.53 -5.98
CA LEU A 17 -8.36 6.55 -5.02
C LEU A 17 -8.32 7.85 -4.24
N ALA A 18 -9.47 8.47 -4.06
CA ALA A 18 -9.60 9.54 -3.08
C ALA A 18 -9.57 8.95 -1.66
N TRP A 19 -9.08 9.72 -0.69
CA TRP A 19 -8.97 9.22 0.70
C TRP A 19 -10.31 8.80 1.31
N HIS A 20 -11.42 9.44 0.90
CA HIS A 20 -12.76 9.08 1.37
C HIS A 20 -13.25 7.72 0.85
N GLU A 21 -12.68 7.22 -0.25
CA GLU A 21 -13.00 5.90 -0.80
C GLU A 21 -12.22 4.79 -0.09
N VAL A 22 -11.12 5.11 0.59
CA VAL A 22 -10.29 4.16 1.31
C VAL A 22 -10.94 3.84 2.66
N GLN A 23 -11.17 2.56 2.92
CA GLN A 23 -11.67 2.06 4.20
C GLN A 23 -10.53 1.64 5.11
N VAL A 24 -9.59 0.83 4.60
CA VAL A 24 -8.42 0.39 5.36
C VAL A 24 -7.27 0.01 4.44
N ILE A 25 -6.04 0.31 4.87
CA ILE A 25 -4.80 -0.12 4.23
C ILE A 25 -4.12 -1.12 5.16
N ARG A 26 -3.75 -2.29 4.63
CA ARG A 26 -3.10 -3.38 5.37
C ARG A 26 -2.01 -4.03 4.52
N THR A 27 -1.11 -4.75 5.18
CA THR A 27 -0.24 -5.69 4.49
C THR A 27 -0.95 -7.03 4.34
N SER A 28 -0.81 -7.69 3.20
CA SER A 28 -1.41 -9.00 2.96
C SER A 28 -0.81 -10.05 3.92
N PRO A 29 -1.65 -10.86 4.58
CA PRO A 29 -1.19 -12.00 5.37
C PRO A 29 -0.84 -13.22 4.50
N ASP A 30 -1.16 -13.19 3.19
CA ASP A 30 -1.00 -14.35 2.32
C ASP A 30 0.47 -14.71 2.10
N PHE A 31 0.76 -16.01 2.18
CA PHE A 31 2.11 -16.54 2.01
C PHE A 31 2.71 -16.18 0.64
N PHE A 32 1.90 -16.18 -0.42
CA PHE A 32 2.33 -15.88 -1.78
C PHE A 32 2.45 -14.37 -2.08
N LEU A 33 1.75 -13.54 -1.29
CA LEU A 33 1.73 -12.08 -1.44
C LEU A 33 2.37 -11.38 -0.24
N ARG A 34 3.37 -12.03 0.38
CA ARG A 34 4.10 -11.48 1.52
C ARG A 34 4.62 -10.08 1.23
N GLY A 35 4.29 -9.15 2.14
CA GLY A 35 4.70 -7.75 2.05
C GLY A 35 3.84 -6.91 1.11
N ALA A 36 2.89 -7.51 0.37
CA ALA A 36 2.00 -6.75 -0.51
C ALA A 36 1.12 -5.80 0.29
N THR A 37 0.99 -4.57 -0.18
CA THR A 37 0.02 -3.61 0.37
C THR A 37 -1.34 -3.88 -0.26
N THR A 38 -2.34 -4.10 0.57
CA THR A 38 -3.74 -4.26 0.18
C THR A 38 -4.57 -3.11 0.72
N VAL A 39 -5.36 -2.52 -0.16
CA VAL A 39 -6.26 -1.41 0.15
C VAL A 39 -7.68 -1.92 -0.02
N GLN A 40 -8.47 -1.87 1.04
CA GLN A 40 -9.90 -2.08 0.95
C GLN A 40 -10.61 -0.74 0.80
N THR A 41 -11.48 -0.67 -0.19
CA THR A 41 -12.32 0.49 -0.47
C THR A 41 -13.67 0.34 0.21
N ARG A 42 -14.34 1.47 0.48
CA ARG A 42 -15.64 1.51 1.17
C ARG A 42 -16.77 0.82 0.42
N ASP A 43 -16.64 0.66 -0.89
CA ASP A 43 -17.58 -0.08 -1.74
C ASP A 43 -17.28 -1.60 -1.77
N GLY A 44 -16.36 -2.07 -0.92
CA GLY A 44 -16.07 -3.49 -0.72
C GLY A 44 -15.04 -4.08 -1.68
N ARG A 45 -14.41 -3.28 -2.55
CA ARG A 45 -13.32 -3.78 -3.40
C ARG A 45 -12.03 -3.91 -2.60
N SER A 46 -11.20 -4.86 -3.03
CA SER A 46 -9.84 -5.06 -2.51
C SER A 46 -8.85 -4.86 -3.64
N LEU A 47 -7.94 -3.90 -3.48
CA LEU A 47 -6.89 -3.57 -4.43
C LEU A 47 -5.54 -3.90 -3.82
N THR A 48 -4.85 -4.89 -4.39
CA THR A 48 -3.52 -5.31 -3.93
C THR A 48 -2.44 -4.75 -4.85
N ALA A 49 -1.47 -4.06 -4.25
CA ALA A 49 -0.29 -3.52 -4.93
C ALA A 49 0.79 -4.61 -5.04
N LEU A 50 0.78 -5.39 -6.14
CA LEU A 50 1.73 -6.48 -6.34
C LEU A 50 3.19 -6.01 -6.42
N VAL A 51 3.41 -4.77 -6.85
CA VAL A 51 4.75 -4.14 -6.95
C VAL A 51 5.43 -3.93 -5.59
N THR A 52 4.66 -4.05 -4.50
CA THR A 52 5.16 -3.95 -3.12
C THR A 52 5.46 -5.32 -2.50
N THR A 53 5.24 -6.41 -3.23
CA THR A 53 5.62 -7.75 -2.76
C THR A 53 7.14 -7.89 -2.69
N ALA A 54 7.61 -8.68 -1.72
CA ALA A 54 9.02 -9.06 -1.64
C ALA A 54 9.51 -9.77 -2.92
N ASN A 55 8.65 -10.58 -3.54
CA ASN A 55 8.95 -11.27 -4.80
C ASN A 55 9.23 -10.30 -5.94
N TYR A 56 8.49 -9.19 -6.03
CA TYR A 56 8.69 -8.19 -7.07
C TYR A 56 9.96 -7.37 -6.84
N ALA A 57 10.28 -7.07 -5.57
CA ALA A 57 11.57 -6.46 -5.21
C ALA A 57 12.75 -7.35 -5.64
N MET A 58 12.68 -8.65 -5.36
CA MET A 58 13.68 -9.62 -5.82
C MET A 58 13.81 -9.65 -7.34
N TRP A 59 12.68 -9.61 -8.06
CA TRP A 59 12.67 -9.56 -9.53
C TRP A 59 13.34 -8.28 -10.08
N ARG A 60 13.26 -7.15 -9.36
CA ARG A 60 13.98 -5.91 -9.70
C ARG A 60 15.45 -5.88 -9.24
N GLY A 61 15.94 -6.93 -8.57
CA GLY A 61 17.29 -6.98 -8.02
C GLY A 61 17.49 -6.16 -6.74
N GLU A 62 16.41 -5.77 -6.06
CA GLU A 62 16.47 -5.02 -4.80
C GLU A 62 16.74 -5.94 -3.61
N SER A 63 17.38 -5.41 -2.55
CA SER A 63 17.66 -6.17 -1.34
C SER A 63 16.38 -6.41 -0.53
N PHE A 64 16.22 -7.62 0.00
CA PHE A 64 15.10 -7.97 0.89
C PHE A 64 14.99 -7.03 2.11
N ARG A 65 16.12 -6.52 2.61
CA ARG A 65 16.16 -5.62 3.78
C ARG A 65 15.46 -4.29 3.53
N ASP A 66 15.45 -3.80 2.31
CA ASP A 66 14.80 -2.53 1.96
C ASP A 66 13.27 -2.61 2.04
N HIS A 67 12.73 -3.84 2.08
CA HIS A 67 11.30 -4.15 2.13
C HIS A 67 10.80 -4.64 3.49
N GLY A 68 11.65 -4.59 4.53
CA GLY A 68 11.31 -4.95 5.91
C GLY A 68 12.05 -6.19 6.41
N GLU A 69 12.29 -6.26 7.72
CA GLU A 69 13.15 -7.27 8.36
C GLU A 69 12.60 -8.70 8.24
N ASP A 70 11.28 -8.88 8.09
CA ASP A 70 10.62 -10.20 8.04
C ASP A 70 9.84 -10.46 6.73
N LEU A 71 9.97 -9.58 5.71
CA LEU A 71 9.21 -9.63 4.43
C LEU A 71 7.67 -9.67 4.56
N ARG A 72 7.16 -9.75 5.79
CA ARG A 72 5.75 -9.73 6.21
C ARG A 72 5.36 -8.36 6.71
N SER A 73 6.28 -7.66 7.35
CA SER A 73 6.19 -6.23 7.62
C SER A 73 6.24 -5.53 6.26
N GLY A 74 5.15 -4.87 5.87
CA GLY A 74 5.08 -4.19 4.56
C GLY A 74 6.24 -3.22 4.38
N GLY A 75 6.70 -3.04 3.15
CA GLY A 75 7.83 -2.15 2.87
C GLY A 75 7.57 -0.69 3.26
N ARG A 76 8.61 0.15 3.20
CA ARG A 76 8.51 1.61 3.48
C ARG A 76 7.31 2.31 2.81
N PRO A 77 6.96 1.99 1.54
CA PRO A 77 5.77 2.59 0.90
C PRO A 77 4.44 2.23 1.60
N ALA A 78 4.31 1.00 2.10
CA ALA A 78 3.13 0.54 2.82
C ALA A 78 2.95 1.32 4.13
N HIS A 79 4.03 1.46 4.90
CA HIS A 79 4.02 2.24 6.14
C HIS A 79 3.70 3.72 5.89
N ALA A 80 4.30 4.33 4.86
CA ALA A 80 4.01 5.71 4.50
C ALA A 80 2.54 5.90 4.09
N ALA A 81 1.95 4.96 3.35
CA ALA A 81 0.54 5.01 2.97
C ALA A 81 -0.40 4.85 4.19
N ILE A 82 -0.09 3.93 5.11
CA ILE A 82 -0.83 3.75 6.36
C ILE A 82 -0.76 5.02 7.21
N ASP A 83 0.43 5.60 7.37
CA ASP A 83 0.64 6.82 8.14
C ASP A 83 -0.12 8.00 7.54
N ALA A 84 -0.03 8.19 6.21
CA ALA A 84 -0.81 9.21 5.51
C ALA A 84 -2.32 9.01 5.71
N HIS A 85 -2.82 7.76 5.61
CA HIS A 85 -4.24 7.50 5.86
C HIS A 85 -4.66 7.81 7.30
N ARG A 86 -3.80 7.54 8.29
CA ARG A 86 -4.06 7.92 9.69
C ARG A 86 -4.15 9.43 9.86
N ARG A 87 -3.22 10.19 9.24
CA ARG A 87 -3.26 11.66 9.24
C ARG A 87 -4.52 12.20 8.57
N TYR A 88 -4.95 11.59 7.47
CA TYR A 88 -6.25 11.90 6.84
C TYR A 88 -7.42 11.71 7.81
N LEU A 89 -7.48 10.55 8.50
CA LEU A 89 -8.53 10.25 9.47
C LEU A 89 -8.50 11.18 10.70
N ALA A 90 -7.31 11.67 11.08
CA ALA A 90 -7.13 12.69 12.10
C ALA A 90 -7.55 14.10 11.64
N GLY A 91 -7.89 14.28 10.36
CA GLY A 91 -8.30 15.56 9.77
C GLY A 91 -7.14 16.47 9.35
N GLU A 92 -5.89 15.98 9.39
CA GLU A 92 -4.70 16.79 9.09
C GLU A 92 -4.59 17.22 7.61
N PHE A 93 -5.28 16.52 6.71
CA PHE A 93 -5.26 16.87 5.29
C PHE A 93 -6.30 17.91 4.86
N GLY A 94 -7.05 18.47 5.81
CA GLY A 94 -7.99 19.56 5.53
C GLY A 94 -9.21 19.10 4.73
N ARG A 95 -10.35 19.70 5.06
CA ARG A 95 -11.62 19.52 4.37
C ARG A 95 -11.69 20.42 3.14
#